data_AF-A0A944BZ69-F1
#
_entry.id   AF-A0A944BZ69-F1
#
_cell.length_a   1.000
_cell.length_b   1.000
_cell.length_c   1.000
_cell.angle_alpha   90.00
_cell.angle_beta   90.00
_cell.angle_gamma   90.00
#
_symmetry.space_group_name_H-M   'P 1'
#
loop_
_entity.id
_entity.type
_entity.pdbx_description
1 polymer ?
#
loop_
_entity_poly.entity_id
_entity_poly.type
_entity_poly.pdbx_seq_one_letter_code
_entity_poly.pdbx_strand_id
1 'polypeptide(L)' 'VHLRNGQFGLIDIKLGGVSLINDGAKSLNVLAAHIDTTRMKSPSFKMILTATGDYAYRRPEDGIYVVPIGCLRE' A
#
# COMPACT_ATOMS: atom_id res chain seq x y z
N VAL A 1 5.05 7.47 0.56
CA VAL A 1 5.73 8.17 -0.56
C VAL A 1 4.99 9.47 -0.87
N HIS A 2 5.68 10.59 -1.03
CA HIS A 2 5.08 11.86 -1.48
C HIS A 2 5.32 12.05 -2.97
N LEU A 3 4.28 12.39 -3.70
CA LEU A 3 4.31 12.68 -5.13
C LEU A 3 4.57 14.17 -5.35
N ARG A 4 5.16 14.54 -6.50
CA ARG A 4 5.50 15.94 -6.82
C ARG A 4 4.30 16.88 -6.86
N ASN A 5 3.09 16.36 -7.06
CA ASN A 5 1.83 17.11 -7.03
C ASN A 5 1.24 17.26 -5.60
N GLY A 6 2.02 16.92 -4.57
CA GLY A 6 1.60 17.00 -3.17
C GLY A 6 0.56 15.96 -2.76
N GLN A 7 0.29 14.95 -3.58
CA GLN A 7 -0.39 13.73 -3.15
C GLN A 7 0.60 12.80 -2.44
N PHE A 8 0.10 11.81 -1.70
CA PHE A 8 0.94 10.78 -1.11
C PHE A 8 0.24 9.42 -1.12
N GLY A 9 1.04 8.37 -1.03
CA GLY A 9 0.56 6.99 -0.85
C GLY A 9 1.20 6.35 0.38
N LEU A 10 0.46 5.43 1.00
CA LEU A 10 0.94 4.59 2.09
C LEU A 10 1.53 3.30 1.51
N ILE A 11 2.68 2.88 2.02
CA ILE A 11 3.36 1.66 1.58
C ILE A 11 3.79 0.87 2.82
N ASP A 12 3.42 -0.40 2.90
CA ASP A 12 3.96 -1.38 3.84
C ASP A 12 4.81 -2.40 3.06
N ILE A 13 5.92 -2.85 3.63
CA ILE A 13 6.86 -3.77 2.97
C ILE A 13 6.81 -5.11 3.70
N LYS A 14 6.57 -6.19 2.96
CA LYS A 14 6.45 -7.56 3.48
C LYS A 14 7.25 -8.56 2.64
N LEU A 15 7.59 -9.71 3.18
CA LEU A 15 8.29 -10.75 2.40
C LEU A 15 7.37 -11.45 1.38
N GLY A 16 6.05 -11.38 1.57
CA GLY A 16 5.05 -12.03 0.74
C GLY A 16 4.23 -13.07 1.51
N GLY A 17 3.41 -13.83 0.81
CA GLY A 17 2.50 -14.80 1.41
C GLY A 17 1.20 -14.19 1.95
N VAL A 18 0.12 -14.97 1.90
CA VAL A 18 -1.25 -14.50 2.17
C VAL A 18 -1.41 -13.90 3.56
N SER A 19 -0.80 -14.50 4.59
CA SER A 19 -0.90 -13.99 5.96
C SER A 19 -0.29 -12.59 6.10
N LEU A 20 0.94 -12.40 5.63
CA LEU A 20 1.63 -11.12 5.75
C LEU A 20 1.00 -10.02 4.88
N ILE A 21 0.43 -10.40 3.72
CA ILE A 21 -0.36 -9.51 2.88
C ILE A 21 -1.63 -9.07 3.61
N ASN A 22 -2.32 -9.98 4.29
CA ASN A 22 -3.51 -9.65 5.08
C ASN A 22 -3.19 -8.75 6.28
N ASP A 23 -2.09 -9.01 6.97
CA ASP A 23 -1.67 -8.18 8.10
C ASP A 23 -1.22 -6.79 7.65
N GLY A 24 -0.47 -6.70 6.55
CA GLY A 24 -0.11 -5.40 5.95
C GLY A 24 -1.34 -4.58 5.54
N ALA A 25 -2.38 -5.23 5.00
CA ALA A 25 -3.63 -4.53 4.66
C ALA A 25 -4.36 -4.00 5.90
N LYS A 26 -4.45 -4.80 6.96
CA LYS A 26 -5.02 -4.33 8.24
C LYS A 26 -4.24 -3.13 8.75
N SER A 27 -2.91 -3.20 8.80
CA SER A 27 -2.06 -2.09 9.25
C SER A 27 -2.25 -0.82 8.41
N LEU A 28 -2.28 -0.93 7.08
CA LEU A 28 -2.50 0.21 6.19
C LEU A 28 -3.89 0.83 6.35
N ASN A 29 -4.92 0.02 6.56
CA ASN A 29 -6.29 0.50 6.79
C ASN A 29 -6.40 1.23 8.13
N VAL A 30 -5.81 0.69 9.21
CA VAL A 30 -5.74 1.35 10.51
C VAL A 30 -4.99 2.68 10.42
N LEU A 31 -3.84 2.69 9.74
CA LEU A 31 -3.07 3.92 9.55
C LEU A 31 -3.86 4.95 8.75
N ALA A 32 -4.52 4.54 7.66
CA ALA A 32 -5.35 5.44 6.86
C ALA A 32 -6.51 6.04 7.67
N ALA A 33 -7.12 5.26 8.58
CA ALA A 33 -8.20 5.74 9.45
C ALA A 33 -7.73 6.75 10.51
N HIS A 34 -6.46 6.70 10.92
CA HIS A 34 -5.87 7.64 11.88
C HIS A 34 -5.37 8.95 11.25
N ILE A 35 -5.34 9.06 9.92
CA ILE A 35 -4.89 10.29 9.25
C ILE A 35 -5.97 11.37 9.39
N ASP A 36 -5.58 12.51 9.98
CA ASP A 36 -6.41 13.70 10.05
C ASP A 36 -6.47 14.41 8.69
N THR A 37 -7.50 14.11 7.91
CA THR A 37 -7.68 14.68 6.57
C THR A 37 -8.13 16.15 6.57
N THR A 38 -8.32 16.77 7.74
CA THR A 38 -8.57 18.23 7.82
C THR A 38 -7.27 19.03 7.70
N ARG A 39 -6.14 18.40 8.02
CA ARG A 39 -4.80 19.01 8.01
C ARG A 39 -3.91 18.54 6.87
N MET A 40 -4.24 17.41 6.26
CA MET A 40 -3.52 16.84 5.13
C MET A 40 -4.46 16.13 4.16
N LYS A 41 -3.97 15.80 2.96
CA LYS A 41 -4.79 15.06 1.98
C LYS A 41 -5.09 13.64 2.48
N SER A 42 -6.10 13.00 1.92
CA SER A 42 -6.25 11.54 2.04
C SER A 42 -5.16 10.83 1.23
N PRO A 43 -4.71 9.63 1.65
CA PRO A 43 -3.81 8.82 0.84
C PRO A 43 -4.44 8.57 -0.54
N SER A 44 -3.71 8.87 -1.60
CA SER A 44 -4.16 8.67 -2.99
C SER A 44 -4.08 7.20 -3.41
N PHE A 45 -3.26 6.40 -2.72
CA PHE A 45 -3.25 4.95 -2.83
C PHE A 45 -2.65 4.31 -1.57
N LYS A 46 -2.89 3.01 -1.42
CA LYS A 46 -2.27 2.12 -0.43
C LYS A 46 -1.59 0.98 -1.21
N MET A 47 -0.40 0.59 -0.80
CA MET A 47 0.36 -0.48 -1.43
C MET A 47 1.04 -1.37 -0.39
N ILE A 48 1.05 -2.68 -0.65
CA ILE A 48 1.92 -3.64 0.02
C ILE A 48 2.98 -4.03 -0.99
N LEU A 49 4.22 -3.64 -0.75
CA LEU A 49 5.38 -4.04 -1.54
C LEU A 49 5.87 -5.39 -1.02
N THR A 50 5.87 -6.43 -1.85
CA THR A 50 6.29 -7.77 -1.45
C THR A 50 7.66 -8.16 -2.01
N ALA A 51 8.46 -8.89 -1.24
CA ALA A 51 9.73 -9.43 -1.75
C ALA A 51 9.52 -10.56 -2.77
N THR A 52 8.39 -11.29 -2.67
CA THR A 52 8.04 -12.42 -3.53
C THR A 52 6.65 -12.24 -4.18
N GLY A 53 6.42 -12.93 -5.29
CA GLY A 53 5.18 -12.92 -6.06
C GLY A 53 5.41 -12.63 -7.55
N ASP A 54 4.54 -13.18 -8.40
CA ASP A 54 4.75 -13.16 -9.86
C ASP A 54 4.07 -11.98 -10.56
N TYR A 55 3.01 -11.44 -9.97
CA TYR A 55 2.22 -10.37 -10.57
C TYR A 55 1.72 -9.38 -9.53
N ALA A 56 1.65 -8.11 -9.95
CA ALA A 56 0.97 -7.08 -9.18
C ALA A 56 -0.54 -7.19 -9.37
N TYR A 57 -1.31 -7.00 -8.31
CA TYR A 57 -2.77 -7.00 -8.36
C TYR A 57 -3.37 -6.01 -7.36
N ARG A 58 -4.63 -5.66 -7.58
CA ARG A 58 -5.41 -4.83 -6.65
C ARG A 58 -6.42 -5.69 -5.93
N ARG A 59 -6.39 -5.63 -4.60
CA ARG A 59 -7.35 -6.35 -3.75
C ARG A 59 -8.73 -5.71 -3.86
N PRO A 60 -9.80 -6.47 -4.20
CA PRO A 60 -11.13 -5.91 -4.39
C PRO A 60 -11.75 -5.38 -3.09
N GLU A 61 -11.43 -5.96 -1.94
CA GLU A 61 -12.05 -5.65 -0.66
C GLU A 61 -11.67 -4.28 -0.07
N ASP A 62 -10.44 -3.80 -0.31
CA ASP A 62 -9.91 -2.57 0.30
C ASP A 62 -9.15 -1.66 -0.68
N GLY A 63 -9.08 -2.07 -1.95
CA GLY A 63 -8.45 -1.36 -3.03
C GLY A 63 -6.92 -1.26 -2.92
N ILE A 64 -6.28 -2.02 -2.01
CA ILE A 64 -4.83 -2.00 -1.80
C ILE A 64 -4.12 -2.70 -2.97
N TYR A 65 -3.05 -2.08 -3.47
CA TYR A 65 -2.16 -2.71 -4.44
C TYR A 65 -1.20 -3.65 -3.75
N VAL A 66 -1.12 -4.90 -4.18
CA VAL A 66 -0.05 -5.82 -3.80
C VAL A 66 0.91 -5.88 -4.97
N VAL A 67 2.15 -5.45 -4.74
CA VAL A 67 3.14 -5.24 -5.80
C VAL A 67 4.42 -5.96 -5.41
N PRO A 68 4.81 -7.03 -6.13
CA PRO A 68 6.14 -7.60 -5.96
C PRO A 68 7.24 -6.61 -6.34
N ILE A 69 8.38 -6.64 -5.64
CA ILE A 69 9.49 -5.72 -5.88
C ILE A 69 10.01 -5.80 -7.33
N GLY A 70 9.93 -6.97 -7.97
CA GLY A 70 10.29 -7.15 -9.38
C GLY A 70 9.38 -6.41 -10.37
N CYS A 71 8.23 -5.90 -9.93
CA CYS A 71 7.35 -5.07 -10.76
C CYS A 71 7.73 -3.59 -10.74
N LEU A 72 8.64 -3.15 -9.87
CA LEU A 72 9.10 -1.77 -9.84
C LEU A 72 10.16 -1.54 -10.92
N ARG A 73 10.16 -0.34 -11.50
CA ARG A 73 11.19 0.13 -12.43
C ARG A 73 12.07 1.16 -11.75
N GLU A 74 13.29 1.28 -12.27
CA GLU A 74 14.26 2.33 -11.94
C GLU A 74 13.78 3.72 -12.38
#